data_AF-A0A6A4W549-F1
#
_entry.id   AF-A0A6A4W549-F1
#
_cell.length_a   1.000
_cell.length_b   1.000
_cell.length_c   1.000
_cell.angle_alpha   90.00
_cell.angle_beta   90.00
_cell.angle_gamma   90.00
#
_symmetry.space_group_name_H-M   'P 1'
#
loop_
_entity.id
_entity.type
_entity.pdbx_description
1 polymer ?
#
loop_
_entity_poly.entity_id
_entity_poly.type
_entity_poly.pdbx_seq_one_letter_code
_entity_poly.pdbx_strand_id
1 'polypeptide(L)'
;MSTKMRKISLQVNRTAMNLQSRSRKLSLQVAGKPPANRGTKPFPKFGTDFVIHVTTGDRDGAGTDSNVFVRLFDGKGNQTEAIKLDRPLRNDLERGATDSFPARGADGFGNIERIELWRDNFGVSPDWYLERVVVEHRSRTRYVFPLLRWVQAGRHYNVFQYDCSLPQDDRYPEDRRHELQQRRRRLKKEQQLMAEDKRECAAVWRDDTWFGQQRLEGVCPRLIRACSKLPDK
;
A
#
# COMPACT_ATOMS: atom_id res chain seq x y z
N MET A 1 -47.18 -8.47 1.36
CA MET A 1 -46.03 -7.99 2.15
C MET A 1 -44.78 -8.15 1.29
N SER A 2 -44.18 -7.02 0.89
CA SER A 2 -43.11 -6.96 -0.13
C SER A 2 -41.75 -6.89 0.55
N THR A 3 -40.91 -7.90 0.35
CA THR A 3 -39.54 -7.94 0.90
C THR A 3 -38.57 -7.42 -0.15
N LYS A 4 -38.06 -6.22 0.09
CA LYS A 4 -37.15 -5.47 -0.77
C LYS A 4 -35.73 -6.08 -0.67
N MET A 5 -35.29 -6.83 -1.68
CA MET A 5 -33.90 -7.29 -1.75
C MET A 5 -32.96 -6.08 -1.96
N ARG A 6 -32.03 -5.87 -1.02
CA ARG A 6 -30.95 -4.89 -1.12
C ARG A 6 -29.87 -5.44 -2.04
N LYS A 7 -29.64 -4.81 -3.20
CA LYS A 7 -28.47 -5.04 -4.05
C LYS A 7 -27.21 -4.56 -3.32
N ILE A 8 -26.34 -5.49 -2.93
CA ILE A 8 -24.96 -5.19 -2.53
C ILE A 8 -24.11 -5.30 -3.79
N SER A 9 -23.63 -4.17 -4.28
CA SER A 9 -22.75 -4.10 -5.45
C SER A 9 -21.31 -4.34 -4.98
N LEU A 10 -20.80 -5.57 -5.14
CA LEU A 10 -19.38 -5.88 -4.98
C LEU A 10 -18.70 -5.79 -6.34
N GLN A 11 -18.04 -4.66 -6.62
CA GLN A 11 -17.13 -4.58 -7.75
C GLN A 11 -15.85 -5.36 -7.44
N VAL A 12 -15.75 -6.56 -8.01
CA VAL A 12 -14.54 -7.39 -7.96
C VAL A 12 -13.65 -7.00 -9.14
N ASN A 13 -12.65 -6.15 -8.90
CA ASN A 13 -11.59 -5.89 -9.87
C ASN A 13 -10.69 -7.14 -9.99
N ARG A 14 -10.84 -7.87 -11.10
CA ARG A 14 -9.98 -9.01 -11.47
C ARG A 14 -8.89 -8.56 -12.44
N THR A 15 -7.64 -8.52 -11.97
CA THR A 15 -6.47 -8.45 -12.84
C THR A 15 -5.81 -9.83 -12.86
N ALA A 16 -5.92 -10.53 -13.99
CA ALA A 16 -5.26 -11.81 -14.20
C ALA A 16 -3.77 -11.57 -14.52
N MET A 17 -2.88 -12.11 -13.68
CA MET A 17 -1.47 -12.24 -14.00
C MET A 17 -1.24 -13.46 -14.90
N ASN A 18 -0.74 -13.21 -16.10
CA ASN A 18 -0.27 -14.23 -17.03
C ASN A 18 1.22 -14.51 -16.74
N LEU A 19 1.53 -15.65 -16.13
CA LEU A 19 2.90 -16.16 -16.03
C LEU A 19 3.16 -17.10 -17.21
N GLN A 20 3.89 -16.62 -18.21
CA GLN A 20 4.67 -17.48 -19.10
C GLN A 20 6.15 -17.26 -18.83
N SER A 21 6.80 -18.36 -18.44
CA SER A 21 8.21 -18.48 -18.15
C SER A 21 9.06 -18.25 -19.40
N ARG A 22 9.94 -17.25 -19.36
CA ARG A 22 11.11 -17.19 -20.24
C ARG A 22 12.32 -16.77 -19.43
N SER A 23 13.13 -17.77 -19.07
CA SER A 23 14.48 -17.58 -18.56
C SER A 23 15.33 -16.92 -19.63
N ARG A 24 15.81 -15.70 -19.37
CA ARG A 24 16.92 -15.08 -20.09
C ARG A 24 17.87 -14.48 -19.06
N LYS A 25 19.05 -15.09 -18.97
CA LYS A 25 20.25 -14.53 -18.34
C LYS A 25 20.48 -13.13 -18.92
N LEU A 26 20.33 -12.08 -18.12
CA LEU A 26 20.80 -10.73 -18.46
C LEU A 26 21.98 -10.39 -17.56
N SER A 27 23.18 -10.46 -18.13
CA SER A 27 24.37 -9.79 -17.63
C SER A 27 24.14 -8.28 -17.64
N LEU A 28 24.12 -7.66 -16.46
CA LEU A 28 23.99 -6.21 -16.33
C LEU A 28 25.35 -5.56 -16.59
N GLN A 29 25.60 -5.16 -17.83
CA GLN A 29 26.52 -4.07 -18.14
C GLN A 29 25.70 -2.95 -18.76
N VAL A 30 25.48 -1.87 -18.01
CA VAL A 30 24.94 -0.61 -18.53
C VAL A 30 25.77 0.53 -17.98
N ALA A 31 26.86 0.84 -18.69
CA ALA A 31 27.48 2.16 -18.66
C ALA A 31 26.59 3.10 -19.48
N GLY A 32 25.56 3.66 -18.83
CA GLY A 32 24.69 4.68 -19.39
C GLY A 32 24.96 6.01 -18.70
N LYS A 33 25.39 7.02 -19.47
CA LYS A 33 25.52 8.41 -19.02
C LYS A 33 24.21 8.86 -18.32
N PRO A 34 24.25 9.52 -17.15
CA PRO A 34 23.04 9.90 -16.44
C PRO A 34 22.18 10.84 -17.31
N PRO A 35 20.85 10.68 -17.32
CA PRO A 35 19.96 11.53 -18.10
C PRO A 35 20.07 12.99 -17.65
N ALA A 36 20.05 13.89 -18.62
CA ALA A 36 20.13 15.32 -18.43
C ALA A 36 19.06 15.85 -17.46
N ASN A 37 19.49 16.85 -16.68
CA ASN A 37 18.84 17.52 -15.57
C ASN A 37 17.38 17.93 -15.88
N ARG A 38 16.40 17.09 -15.54
CA ARG A 38 15.00 17.50 -15.41
C ARG A 38 14.91 18.38 -14.17
N GLY A 39 14.70 19.68 -14.36
CA GLY A 39 14.70 20.73 -13.35
C GLY A 39 14.36 20.24 -11.94
N THR A 40 15.38 19.94 -11.15
CA THR A 40 15.20 19.57 -9.75
C THR A 40 14.67 20.79 -9.03
N LYS A 41 13.48 20.68 -8.40
CA LYS A 41 12.95 21.75 -7.56
C LYS A 41 14.06 22.17 -6.58
N PRO A 42 14.30 23.49 -6.41
CA PRO A 42 15.31 23.96 -5.49
C PRO A 42 14.99 23.43 -4.09
N PHE A 43 16.03 22.97 -3.39
CA PHE A 43 15.89 22.54 -2.00
C PHE A 43 15.41 23.75 -1.16
N PRO A 44 14.52 23.57 -0.16
CA PRO A 44 14.06 24.65 0.69
C PRO A 44 15.25 25.42 1.29
N LYS A 45 15.22 26.76 1.19
CA LYS A 45 16.44 27.59 1.30
C LYS A 45 16.84 28.06 2.71
N PHE A 46 16.04 27.83 3.76
CA PHE A 46 16.37 28.30 5.11
C PHE A 46 16.03 27.28 6.21
N GLY A 47 17.01 27.00 7.08
CA GLY A 47 16.83 26.21 8.33
C GLY A 47 16.43 24.74 8.15
N THR A 48 16.48 24.22 6.92
CA THR A 48 16.00 22.87 6.57
C THR A 48 17.20 22.02 6.15
N ASP A 49 17.46 20.94 6.89
CA ASP A 49 18.53 19.99 6.57
C ASP A 49 18.04 18.83 5.71
N PHE A 50 16.76 18.49 5.86
CA PHE A 50 16.13 17.34 5.23
C PHE A 50 14.78 17.71 4.61
N VAL A 51 14.39 17.01 3.55
CA VAL A 51 13.02 16.99 3.04
C VAL A 51 12.51 15.56 3.09
N ILE A 52 11.42 15.34 3.80
CA ILE A 52 10.74 14.06 3.92
C ILE A 52 9.70 13.99 2.82
N HIS A 53 9.92 13.10 1.85
CA HIS A 53 8.96 12.78 0.81
C HIS A 53 8.16 11.54 1.23
N VAL A 54 6.84 11.65 1.22
CA VAL A 54 5.93 10.57 1.65
C VAL A 54 5.06 10.21 0.47
N THR A 55 5.07 8.95 0.06
CA THR A 55 4.23 8.44 -1.02
C THR A 55 3.13 7.57 -0.44
N THR A 56 1.89 8.08 -0.42
CA THR A 56 0.71 7.27 -0.11
C THR A 56 0.45 6.32 -1.28
N GLY A 57 0.21 5.05 -1.01
CA GLY A 57 -0.02 4.08 -2.09
C GLY A 57 -1.40 4.23 -2.73
N ASP A 58 -1.59 3.60 -3.89
CA ASP A 58 -2.80 3.74 -4.72
C ASP A 58 -3.85 2.64 -4.43
N ARG A 59 -3.99 2.23 -3.16
CA ARG A 59 -5.05 1.29 -2.76
C ARG A 59 -6.36 2.02 -2.51
N ASP A 60 -7.48 1.34 -2.70
CA ASP A 60 -8.77 1.94 -2.37
C ASP A 60 -8.84 2.28 -0.88
N GLY A 61 -9.28 3.50 -0.56
CA GLY A 61 -9.26 4.05 0.79
C GLY A 61 -7.87 4.31 1.40
N ALA A 62 -6.80 4.42 0.60
CA ALA A 62 -5.44 4.57 1.11
C ALA A 62 -5.13 5.92 1.78
N GLY A 63 -5.89 6.98 1.52
CA GLY A 63 -5.65 8.33 2.04
C GLY A 63 -5.96 8.51 3.52
N THR A 64 -5.51 9.61 4.12
CA THR A 64 -5.79 9.91 5.53
C THR A 64 -5.83 11.40 5.84
N ASP A 65 -6.74 11.79 6.74
CA ASP A 65 -6.89 13.16 7.25
C ASP A 65 -6.34 13.34 8.67
N SER A 66 -5.65 12.34 9.22
CA SER A 66 -5.21 12.39 10.64
C SER A 66 -3.79 12.89 10.77
N ASN A 67 -3.41 13.22 12.00
CA ASN A 67 -2.08 13.74 12.24
C ASN A 67 -1.06 12.61 12.16
N VAL A 68 -0.18 12.70 11.17
CA VAL A 68 0.93 11.77 10.98
C VAL A 68 2.21 12.43 11.45
N PHE A 69 3.07 11.63 12.10
CA PHE A 69 4.33 12.09 12.64
C PHE A 69 5.46 11.17 12.18
N VAL A 70 6.62 11.79 11.95
CA VAL A 70 7.88 11.10 11.66
C VAL A 70 8.95 11.60 12.61
N ARG A 71 9.78 10.68 13.11
CA ARG A 71 11.03 10.98 13.80
C ARG A 71 12.17 10.28 13.09
N LEU A 72 13.26 11.01 12.85
CA LEU A 72 14.45 10.48 12.19
C LEU A 72 15.48 10.06 13.24
N PHE A 73 16.20 8.97 12.99
CA PHE A 73 17.29 8.49 13.82
C PHE A 73 18.56 8.33 12.99
N ASP A 74 19.67 8.87 13.50
CA ASP A 74 20.99 8.64 12.92
C ASP A 74 21.64 7.36 13.45
N GLY A 75 22.73 6.93 12.81
CA GLY A 75 23.47 5.73 13.23
C GLY A 75 24.19 5.84 14.58
N LYS A 76 24.17 7.01 15.24
CA LYS A 76 24.71 7.21 16.59
C LYS A 76 23.61 7.17 17.66
N GLY A 77 22.35 7.00 17.26
CA GLY A 77 21.19 7.01 18.16
C GLY A 77 20.66 8.40 18.47
N ASN A 78 21.17 9.47 17.84
CA ASN A 78 20.55 10.78 17.96
C ASN A 78 19.22 10.76 17.22
N GLN A 79 18.26 11.55 17.72
CA GLN A 79 16.93 11.65 17.15
C GLN A 79 16.53 13.10 16.92
N THR A 80 15.70 13.33 15.90
CA THR A 80 15.02 14.62 15.74
C THR A 80 13.87 14.75 16.73
N GLU A 81 13.29 15.94 16.84
CA GLU A 81 11.94 16.08 17.38
C GLU A 81 10.92 15.34 16.49
N ALA A 82 9.72 15.12 17.03
CA ALA A 82 8.61 14.56 16.26
C ALA A 82 8.13 15.58 15.22
N ILE A 83 8.28 15.24 13.95
CA ILE A 83 7.90 16.11 12.83
C ILE A 83 6.49 15.75 12.42
N LYS A 84 5.55 16.68 12.62
CA LYS A 84 4.20 16.56 12.09
C LYS A 84 4.23 16.72 10.56
N LEU A 85 3.72 15.72 9.85
CA LEU A 85 3.58 15.74 8.41
C LEU A 85 2.27 16.44 8.06
N ASP A 86 2.32 17.76 8.00
CA ASP A 86 1.18 18.61 7.71
C ASP A 86 1.65 19.80 6.89
N ARG A 87 0.98 20.08 5.78
CA ARG A 87 1.18 21.31 5.03
C ARG A 87 -0.04 22.22 5.17
N PRO A 88 0.14 23.43 5.72
CA PRO A 88 -0.97 24.33 5.94
C PRO A 88 -1.67 24.65 4.61
N LEU A 89 -2.99 24.66 4.64
CA LEU A 89 -3.88 24.99 3.51
C LEU A 89 -3.77 24.02 2.31
N ARG A 90 -3.25 22.81 2.53
CA ARG A 90 -3.18 21.77 1.49
C ARG A 90 -3.77 20.48 2.02
N ASN A 91 -4.53 19.79 1.17
CA ASN A 91 -4.89 18.41 1.45
C ASN A 91 -3.71 17.51 1.04
N ASP A 92 -3.16 16.78 1.99
CA ASP A 92 -1.98 15.94 1.84
C ASP A 92 -2.27 14.49 2.24
N LEU A 93 -1.32 13.60 1.96
CA LEU A 93 -1.38 12.17 2.25
C LEU A 93 -2.52 11.44 1.52
N GLU A 94 -2.97 12.01 0.42
CA GLU A 94 -4.02 11.47 -0.45
C GLU A 94 -3.58 10.24 -1.24
N ARG A 95 -4.56 9.40 -1.64
CA ARG A 95 -4.30 8.17 -2.40
C ARG A 95 -3.43 8.45 -3.63
N GLY A 96 -2.32 7.72 -3.76
CA GLY A 96 -1.38 7.83 -4.89
C GLY A 96 -0.56 9.12 -4.93
N ALA A 97 -0.72 10.02 -3.95
CA ALA A 97 0.02 11.28 -3.90
C ALA A 97 1.43 11.10 -3.32
N THR A 98 2.33 11.99 -3.73
CA THR A 98 3.62 12.17 -3.06
C THR A 98 3.73 13.58 -2.53
N ASP A 99 3.87 13.67 -1.21
CA ASP A 99 3.92 14.91 -0.46
C ASP A 99 5.30 15.11 0.14
N SER A 100 5.66 16.35 0.45
CA SER A 100 7.03 16.71 0.81
C SER A 100 7.03 17.72 1.95
N PHE A 101 7.76 17.39 3.00
CA PHE A 101 7.74 18.09 4.27
C PHE A 101 9.17 18.49 4.65
N PRO A 102 9.47 19.79 4.80
CA PRO A 102 10.78 20.22 5.28
C PRO A 102 10.98 19.79 6.73
N ALA A 103 12.20 19.36 7.06
CA ALA A 103 12.59 18.91 8.38
C ALA A 103 13.98 19.45 8.75
N ARG A 104 14.19 19.67 10.04
CA ARG A 104 15.46 20.12 10.60
C ARG A 104 16.10 18.99 11.40
N GLY A 105 17.41 18.79 11.24
CA GLY A 105 18.17 17.86 12.05
C GLY A 105 18.49 18.44 13.43
N ALA A 106 18.86 17.59 14.38
CA ALA A 106 19.56 18.06 15.57
C ALA A 106 20.96 18.58 15.20
N ASP A 107 21.60 19.35 16.09
CA ASP A 107 22.97 19.78 15.86
C ASP A 107 23.90 18.56 15.80
N GLY A 108 24.67 18.45 14.71
CA GLY A 108 25.57 17.31 14.47
C GLY A 108 24.87 16.00 14.04
N PHE A 109 23.60 16.06 13.62
CA PHE A 109 22.85 14.89 13.17
C PHE A 109 23.50 14.20 11.97
N GLY A 110 23.75 12.89 12.11
CA GLY A 110 24.48 12.10 11.12
C GLY A 110 23.64 11.54 9.98
N ASN A 111 24.16 10.47 9.36
CA ASN A 111 23.43 9.71 8.36
C ASN A 111 22.25 8.97 8.99
N ILE A 112 21.10 9.05 8.33
CA ILE A 112 19.86 8.44 8.80
C ILE A 112 19.92 6.92 8.61
N GLU A 113 19.66 6.17 9.67
CA GLU A 113 19.57 4.70 9.62
C GLU A 113 18.12 4.23 9.68
N ARG A 114 17.28 4.96 10.41
CA ARG A 114 15.93 4.51 10.77
C ARG A 114 14.96 5.69 10.90
N ILE A 115 13.69 5.43 10.62
CA ILE A 115 12.59 6.31 10.97
C ILE A 115 11.64 5.64 11.96
N GLU A 116 11.02 6.44 12.81
CA GLU A 116 9.83 6.08 13.55
C GLU A 116 8.65 6.84 12.95
N LEU A 117 7.61 6.13 12.54
CA LEU A 117 6.41 6.71 11.93
C LEU A 117 5.18 6.25 12.70
N TRP A 118 4.30 7.19 13.04
CA TRP A 118 3.02 6.89 13.67
C TRP A 118 1.98 7.92 13.27
N ARG A 119 0.74 7.62 13.61
CA ARG A 119 -0.41 8.51 13.40
C ARG A 119 -1.36 8.41 14.58
N ASP A 120 -2.09 9.47 14.83
CA ASP A 120 -3.15 9.49 15.82
C ASP A 120 -4.48 8.94 15.29
N ASN A 121 -5.51 8.98 16.14
CA ASN A 121 -6.87 8.56 15.82
C ASN A 121 -7.75 9.73 15.35
N PHE A 122 -7.17 10.87 14.94
CA PHE A 122 -7.97 12.03 14.55
C PHE A 122 -8.72 11.78 13.22
N GLY A 123 -9.96 12.24 13.09
CA GLY A 123 -10.75 12.08 11.85
C GLY A 123 -11.37 10.68 11.65
N VAL A 124 -11.91 10.45 10.44
CA VAL A 124 -12.70 9.24 10.10
C VAL A 124 -11.99 8.44 9.01
N SER A 125 -10.90 7.76 9.36
CA SER A 125 -10.32 6.74 8.46
C SER A 125 -9.67 5.63 9.28
N PRO A 126 -9.99 4.35 9.02
CA PRO A 126 -9.53 3.25 9.86
C PRO A 126 -8.03 2.99 9.71
N ASP A 127 -7.42 3.24 8.55
CA ASP A 127 -6.00 2.96 8.28
C ASP A 127 -5.47 3.82 7.11
N TRP A 128 -4.17 4.09 7.07
CA TRP A 128 -3.49 4.82 5.99
C TRP A 128 -2.54 3.88 5.23
N TYR A 129 -2.65 3.73 3.91
CA TYR A 129 -1.74 2.85 3.16
C TYR A 129 -0.51 3.62 2.67
N LEU A 130 0.61 3.46 3.38
CA LEU A 130 1.87 4.10 3.06
C LEU A 130 2.72 3.18 2.17
N GLU A 131 3.12 3.67 0.99
CA GLU A 131 4.01 2.95 0.08
C GLU A 131 5.46 3.05 0.58
N ARG A 132 5.96 4.27 0.73
CA ARG A 132 7.35 4.54 1.15
C ARG A 132 7.52 5.95 1.70
N VAL A 133 8.61 6.13 2.45
CA VAL A 133 9.16 7.43 2.84
C VAL A 133 10.55 7.57 2.26
N VAL A 134 10.88 8.73 1.71
CA VAL A 134 12.22 9.08 1.22
C VAL A 134 12.67 10.36 1.90
N VAL A 135 13.76 10.30 2.65
CA VAL A 135 14.35 11.48 3.27
C VAL A 135 15.52 11.95 2.40
N GLU A 136 15.44 13.15 1.85
CA GLU A 136 16.50 13.78 1.06
C GLU A 136 17.23 14.81 1.92
N HIS A 137 18.54 14.65 2.11
CA HIS A 137 19.39 15.64 2.76
C HIS A 137 19.75 16.77 1.79
N ARG A 138 20.11 17.95 2.30
CA ARG A 138 20.57 19.10 1.49
C ARG A 138 21.73 18.76 0.55
N SER A 139 22.57 17.78 0.90
CA SER A 139 23.65 17.27 0.04
C SER A 139 23.18 16.37 -1.10
N ARG A 140 21.86 16.22 -1.30
CA ARG A 140 21.21 15.30 -2.24
C ARG A 140 21.37 13.81 -1.93
N THR A 141 21.88 13.46 -0.75
CA THR A 141 21.85 12.09 -0.23
C THR A 141 20.41 11.69 0.07
N ARG A 142 19.98 10.50 -0.35
CA ARG A 142 18.61 10.00 -0.16
C ARG A 142 18.60 8.74 0.67
N TYR A 143 17.69 8.70 1.65
CA TYR A 143 17.43 7.55 2.50
C TYR A 143 16.02 7.05 2.20
N VAL A 144 15.87 5.77 1.82
CA VAL A 144 14.60 5.21 1.39
C VAL A 144 14.11 4.18 2.39
N PHE A 145 12.86 4.34 2.82
CA PHE A 145 12.18 3.50 3.80
C PHE A 145 10.92 2.92 3.14
N PRO A 146 10.98 1.71 2.56
CA PRO A 146 9.79 1.05 2.03
C PRO A 146 8.90 0.58 3.17
N LEU A 147 7.59 0.88 3.11
CA LEU A 147 6.63 0.42 4.12
C LEU A 147 5.62 -0.58 3.54
N LEU A 148 5.01 -0.23 2.41
CA LEU A 148 4.06 -1.05 1.64
C LEU A 148 2.94 -1.67 2.50
N ARG A 149 2.47 -0.95 3.53
CA ARG A 149 1.56 -1.47 4.55
C ARG A 149 0.53 -0.45 4.99
N TRP A 150 -0.55 -0.97 5.57
CA TRP A 150 -1.52 -0.17 6.30
C TRP A 150 -0.93 0.25 7.64
N VAL A 151 -0.86 1.56 7.87
CA VAL A 151 -0.39 2.19 9.09
C VAL A 151 -1.60 2.37 9.99
N GLN A 152 -1.59 1.61 11.08
CA GLN A 152 -2.63 1.62 12.11
C GLN A 152 -2.47 2.81 13.05
N ALA A 153 -3.60 3.35 13.46
CA ALA A 153 -3.66 4.46 14.39
C ALA A 153 -3.21 4.04 15.81
N GLY A 154 -2.43 4.90 16.47
CA GLY A 154 -1.85 4.63 17.79
C GLY A 154 -0.66 3.65 17.80
N ARG A 155 -0.23 3.14 16.65
CA ARG A 155 0.94 2.24 16.55
C ARG A 155 2.16 2.98 15.99
N HIS A 156 3.31 2.71 16.59
CA HIS A 156 4.61 3.22 16.17
C HIS A 156 5.33 2.19 15.31
N TYR A 157 5.78 2.60 14.13
CA TYR A 157 6.48 1.76 13.16
C TYR A 157 7.94 2.19 13.07
N ASN A 158 8.85 1.29 13.44
CA ASN A 158 10.29 1.50 13.30
C ASN A 158 10.75 0.86 11.99
N VAL A 159 11.23 1.67 11.05
CA VAL A 159 11.59 1.23 9.70
C VAL A 159 13.03 1.61 9.38
N PHE A 160 13.84 0.63 9.03
CA PHE A 160 15.23 0.84 8.64
C PHE A 160 15.37 1.20 7.16
N GLN A 161 16.47 1.85 6.82
CA GLN A 161 16.79 2.17 5.43
C GLN A 161 16.86 0.86 4.61
N TYR A 162 16.11 0.80 3.51
CA TYR A 162 16.00 -0.37 2.63
C TYR A 162 15.58 -1.67 3.33
N ASP A 163 14.85 -1.60 4.45
CA ASP A 163 14.55 -2.76 5.28
C ASP A 163 13.91 -3.92 4.48
N CYS A 164 14.65 -5.02 4.45
CA CYS A 164 14.34 -6.30 3.84
C CYS A 164 15.03 -7.40 4.66
N SER A 165 14.62 -7.58 5.92
CA SER A 165 15.24 -8.54 6.84
C SER A 165 14.52 -9.90 6.87
N LEU A 166 15.30 -10.99 6.88
CA LEU A 166 14.77 -12.33 7.14
C LEU A 166 14.26 -12.43 8.60
N PRO A 167 13.33 -13.35 8.92
CA PRO A 167 12.77 -13.44 10.28
C PRO A 167 13.80 -13.60 11.40
N GLN A 168 14.90 -14.29 11.13
CA GLN A 168 15.99 -14.46 12.09
C GLN A 168 16.85 -13.20 12.30
N ASP A 169 16.82 -12.26 11.35
CA ASP A 169 17.60 -11.02 11.37
C ASP A 169 16.71 -9.81 11.71
N ASP A 170 15.44 -10.05 12.06
CA ASP A 170 14.52 -8.98 12.41
C ASP A 170 14.90 -8.38 13.77
N ARG A 171 15.16 -7.07 13.79
CA ARG A 171 15.45 -6.31 15.01
C ARG A 171 14.20 -6.16 15.89
N TYR A 172 12.99 -6.24 15.31
CA TYR A 172 11.70 -6.11 15.98
C TYR A 172 10.75 -7.26 15.64
N PRO A 173 11.05 -8.51 16.08
CA PRO A 173 10.29 -9.69 15.69
C PRO A 173 8.83 -9.67 16.15
N GLU A 174 8.51 -8.95 17.22
CA GLU A 174 7.14 -8.80 17.71
C GLU A 174 6.26 -7.99 16.75
N ASP A 175 6.81 -6.97 16.09
CA ASP A 175 6.09 -6.19 15.09
C ASP A 175 5.69 -7.05 13.88
N ARG A 176 6.62 -7.91 13.44
CA ARG A 176 6.39 -8.91 12.40
C ARG A 176 5.35 -9.93 12.83
N ARG A 177 5.44 -10.48 14.04
CA ARG A 177 4.47 -11.45 14.58
C ARG A 177 3.06 -10.87 14.59
N HIS A 178 2.91 -9.64 15.08
CA HIS A 178 1.64 -8.95 15.12
C HIS A 178 1.06 -8.75 13.71
N GLU A 179 1.87 -8.25 12.78
CA GLU A 179 1.47 -8.08 11.38
C GLU A 179 1.04 -9.42 10.74
N LEU A 180 1.82 -10.48 10.91
CA LEU A 180 1.50 -11.81 10.37
C LEU A 180 0.20 -12.37 10.98
N GLN A 181 -0.04 -12.15 12.27
CA GLN A 181 -1.27 -12.58 12.93
C GLN A 181 -2.49 -11.87 12.33
N GLN A 182 -2.40 -10.56 12.10
CA GLN A 182 -3.49 -9.81 11.45
C GLN A 182 -3.75 -10.30 10.02
N ARG A 183 -2.69 -10.49 9.22
CA ARG A 183 -2.81 -11.03 7.85
C ARG A 183 -3.48 -12.41 7.85
N ARG A 184 -3.08 -13.30 8.75
CA ARG A 184 -3.72 -14.63 8.91
C ARG A 184 -5.19 -14.52 9.28
N ARG A 185 -5.56 -13.62 10.20
CA ARG A 185 -6.96 -13.38 10.59
C ARG A 185 -7.79 -12.88 9.41
N ARG A 186 -7.25 -11.94 8.62
CA ARG A 186 -7.93 -11.40 7.43
C ARG A 186 -8.18 -12.49 6.38
N LEU A 187 -7.12 -13.23 6.03
CA LEU A 187 -7.21 -14.32 5.06
C LEU A 187 -8.18 -15.41 5.52
N LYS A 188 -8.21 -15.74 6.82
CA LYS A 188 -9.16 -16.71 7.37
C LYS A 188 -10.61 -16.23 7.22
N LYS A 189 -10.88 -14.95 7.49
CA LYS A 189 -12.22 -14.35 7.27
C LYS A 189 -12.61 -14.38 5.79
N GLU A 190 -11.70 -14.01 4.89
CA GLU A 190 -11.93 -14.10 3.44
C GLU A 190 -12.24 -15.53 2.99
N GLN A 191 -11.49 -16.53 3.48
CA GLN A 191 -11.76 -17.95 3.21
C GLN A 191 -13.11 -18.41 3.74
N GLN A 192 -13.51 -17.94 4.92
CA GLN A 192 -14.80 -18.28 5.51
C GLN A 192 -15.96 -17.69 4.70
N LEU A 193 -15.87 -16.42 4.29
CA LEU A 193 -16.85 -15.79 3.42
C LEU A 193 -16.98 -16.54 2.09
N MET A 194 -15.86 -16.94 1.49
CA MET A 194 -15.85 -17.75 0.26
C MET A 194 -16.46 -19.14 0.47
N ALA A 195 -16.32 -19.72 1.66
CA ALA A 195 -16.94 -21.00 1.99
C ALA A 195 -18.46 -20.86 2.17
N GLU A 196 -18.92 -19.74 2.74
CA GLU A 196 -20.34 -19.39 2.86
C GLU A 196 -20.98 -19.17 1.48
N ASP A 197 -20.35 -18.39 0.60
CA ASP A 197 -20.80 -18.19 -0.79
C ASP A 197 -20.90 -19.52 -1.57
N LYS A 198 -19.92 -20.42 -1.40
CA LYS A 198 -19.98 -21.77 -1.97
C LYS A 198 -21.16 -22.59 -1.45
N ARG A 199 -21.52 -22.45 -0.16
CA ARG A 199 -22.68 -23.15 0.42
C ARG A 199 -23.99 -22.63 -0.17
N GLU A 200 -24.11 -21.32 -0.36
CA GLU A 200 -25.28 -20.72 -1.01
C GLU A 200 -25.42 -21.21 -2.45
N CYS A 201 -24.33 -21.18 -3.23
CA CYS A 201 -24.30 -21.73 -4.58
C CYS A 201 -24.70 -23.23 -4.60
N ALA A 202 -24.20 -24.02 -3.64
CA ALA A 202 -24.53 -25.43 -3.51
C ALA A 202 -25.98 -25.69 -3.06
N ALA A 203 -26.70 -24.69 -2.56
CA ALA A 203 -28.12 -24.84 -2.20
C ALA A 203 -29.03 -24.72 -3.44
N VAL A 204 -28.61 -23.94 -4.45
CA VAL A 204 -29.42 -23.61 -5.63
C VAL A 204 -28.90 -24.20 -6.93
N TRP A 205 -27.81 -24.98 -6.90
CA TRP A 205 -27.14 -25.47 -8.12
C TRP A 205 -28.00 -26.32 -9.07
N ARG A 206 -29.10 -26.90 -8.58
CA ARG A 206 -30.05 -27.70 -9.37
C ARG A 206 -31.17 -26.87 -10.01
N ASP A 207 -31.24 -25.57 -9.71
CA ASP A 207 -32.25 -24.68 -10.26
C ASP A 207 -31.83 -24.21 -11.66
N ASP A 208 -32.71 -24.42 -12.65
CA ASP A 208 -32.45 -24.07 -14.05
C ASP A 208 -32.31 -22.54 -14.26
N THR A 209 -33.03 -21.74 -13.47
CA THR A 209 -32.93 -20.27 -13.51
C THR A 209 -31.53 -19.84 -13.07
N TRP A 210 -31.05 -20.40 -11.95
CA TRP A 210 -29.71 -20.16 -11.45
C TRP A 210 -28.63 -20.65 -12.43
N PHE A 211 -28.80 -21.86 -12.98
CA PHE A 211 -27.89 -22.42 -13.99
C PHE A 211 -27.77 -21.49 -15.22
N GLY A 212 -28.90 -21.00 -15.74
CA GLY A 212 -28.97 -20.07 -16.85
C GLY A 212 -28.32 -18.71 -16.53
N GLN A 213 -28.61 -18.16 -15.35
CA GLN A 213 -28.06 -16.88 -14.89
C GLN A 213 -26.53 -16.87 -14.85
N GLN A 214 -25.89 -18.00 -14.49
CA GLN A 214 -24.44 -18.12 -14.52
C GLN A 214 -23.80 -17.89 -15.90
N ARG A 215 -24.56 -18.08 -17.00
CA ARG A 215 -24.04 -17.88 -18.35
C ARG A 215 -23.96 -16.39 -18.70
N LEU A 216 -24.62 -15.53 -17.93
CA LEU A 216 -24.61 -14.07 -18.05
C LEU A 216 -23.75 -13.41 -16.96
N GLU A 217 -23.78 -13.93 -15.73
CA GLU A 217 -23.19 -13.27 -14.55
C GLU A 217 -22.12 -14.12 -13.84
N GLY A 218 -21.98 -15.40 -14.21
CA GLY A 218 -21.09 -16.34 -13.55
C GLY A 218 -19.61 -16.18 -13.95
N VAL A 219 -18.82 -17.23 -13.72
CA VAL A 219 -17.37 -17.19 -13.94
C VAL A 219 -17.00 -17.05 -15.41
N CYS A 220 -17.83 -17.53 -16.34
CA CYS A 220 -17.59 -17.47 -17.79
C CYS A 220 -18.79 -16.89 -18.57
N PRO A 221 -19.04 -15.57 -18.50
CA PRO A 221 -20.24 -14.96 -19.07
C PRO A 221 -20.12 -14.67 -20.58
N ARG A 222 -19.04 -15.14 -21.23
CA ARG A 222 -18.67 -14.76 -22.61
C ARG A 222 -19.06 -15.79 -23.66
N LEU A 223 -19.53 -16.98 -23.25
CA LEU A 223 -19.77 -18.09 -24.17
C LEU A 223 -21.20 -18.15 -24.71
N ILE A 224 -22.17 -17.59 -24.00
CA ILE A 224 -23.57 -17.60 -24.43
C ILE A 224 -23.76 -16.62 -25.59
N ARG A 225 -24.52 -17.06 -26.60
CA ARG A 225 -24.88 -16.28 -27.78
C ARG A 225 -26.29 -16.63 -28.20
N ALA A 226 -27.00 -15.65 -28.77
CA ALA A 226 -28.30 -15.92 -29.38
C ALA A 226 -28.13 -16.91 -30.54
N CYS A 227 -28.93 -17.97 -30.55
CA CYS A 227 -28.93 -18.97 -31.60
C CYS A 227 -29.94 -18.58 -32.68
N SER A 228 -29.47 -18.21 -33.87
CA SER A 228 -30.34 -17.89 -35.01
C SER A 228 -30.78 -19.11 -35.80
N LYS A 229 -30.00 -20.20 -35.76
CA LYS A 229 -30.29 -21.49 -36.38
C LYS A 229 -29.70 -22.61 -35.53
N LEU A 230 -30.50 -23.64 -35.25
CA LEU A 230 -30.05 -24.82 -34.52
C LEU A 230 -28.94 -25.55 -35.31
N PRO A 231 -27.86 -25.99 -34.65
CA PRO A 231 -26.83 -26.82 -35.28
C PRO A 231 -27.38 -28.19 -35.68
N ASP A 232 -26.81 -28.78 -36.73
CA ASP A 232 -27.21 -30.11 -37.23
C ASP A 232 -26.70 -31.28 -36.35
N LYS A 233 -25.98 -31.00 -35.26
CA LYS A 233 -25.39 -31.97 -34.32
C LYS A 233 -25.75 -31.63 -32.88
#